data_AF-A0A496A478-F1
#
_entry.id   AF-A0A496A478-F1
#
_cell.length_a   1.000
_cell.length_b   1.000
_cell.length_c   1.000
_cell.angle_alpha   90.00
_cell.angle_beta   90.00
_cell.angle_gamma   90.00
#
_symmetry.space_group_name_H-M   'P 1'
#
loop_
_entity.id
_entity.type
_entity.pdbx_description
1 polymer ?
#
loop_
_entity_poly.entity_id
_entity_poly.type
_entity_poly.pdbx_seq_one_letter_code
_entity_poly.pdbx_strand_id
1 'polypeptide(L)'
;SEWQRLSEDLCLSVDAFLDHLDTHTFPDRTISFVGDGLLTYGDTVRERLGESVHFADAIFNVPRGATIAHLGRQRLQNDDVDDYWTLVPNYVRVGLY
;
A
#
# COMPACT_ATOMS: atom_id res chain seq x y z
N SER A 1 7.64 -10.40 -12.37
CA SER A 1 8.02 -10.32 -10.96
C SER A 1 6.77 -10.62 -10.15
N GLU A 2 6.89 -11.49 -9.16
CA GLU A 2 5.81 -11.79 -8.22
C GLU A 2 5.90 -10.80 -7.06
N TRP A 3 4.77 -10.21 -6.67
CA TRP A 3 4.72 -9.27 -5.55
C TRP A 3 4.54 -10.06 -4.25
N GLN A 4 5.40 -9.83 -3.27
CA GLN A 4 5.25 -10.40 -1.93
C GLN A 4 4.61 -9.35 -1.01
N ARG A 5 3.48 -9.71 -0.38
CA ARG A 5 2.87 -8.89 0.67
C ARG A 5 3.75 -8.91 1.92
N LEU A 6 4.06 -7.73 2.47
CA LEU A 6 4.91 -7.59 3.66
C LEU A 6 4.12 -7.45 4.96
N SER A 7 2.90 -6.93 4.89
CA SER A 7 2.00 -6.75 6.04
C SER A 7 0.53 -6.79 5.63
N GLU A 8 -0.36 -6.97 6.61
CA GLU A 8 -1.81 -6.78 6.44
C GLU A 8 -2.15 -5.29 6.17
N ASP A 9 -3.40 -5.00 5.84
CA ASP A 9 -3.86 -3.61 5.67
C ASP A 9 -3.94 -2.93 7.04
N LEU A 10 -3.33 -1.75 7.17
CA LEU A 10 -3.19 -1.03 8.45
C LEU A 10 -3.82 0.36 8.37
N CYS A 11 -4.33 0.84 9.50
CA CYS A 11 -4.79 2.22 9.67
C CYS A 11 -3.99 2.85 10.82
N LEU A 12 -3.00 3.67 10.48
CA LEU A 12 -2.01 4.22 11.41
C LEU A 12 -1.87 5.73 11.22
N SER A 13 -1.32 6.41 12.23
CA SER A 13 -0.75 7.75 12.02
C SER A 13 0.49 7.66 11.13
N VAL A 14 0.87 8.79 10.50
CA VAL A 14 2.07 8.82 9.65
C VAL A 14 3.33 8.39 10.40
N ASP A 15 3.50 8.82 11.65
CA ASP A 15 4.66 8.45 12.47
C ASP A 15 4.70 6.94 12.75
N ALA A 16 3.57 6.36 13.19
CA ALA A 16 3.49 4.93 13.47
C ALA A 16 3.66 4.08 12.19
N PHE A 17 3.21 4.58 11.04
CA PHE A 17 3.45 3.94 9.75
C PHE A 17 4.94 3.96 9.37
N LEU A 18 5.63 5.09 9.57
CA LEU A 18 7.07 5.20 9.30
C LEU A 18 7.90 4.30 10.23
N ASP A 19 7.54 4.22 11.51
CA ASP A 19 8.18 3.29 12.46
C ASP A 19 7.93 1.82 12.08
N HIS A 20 6.74 1.50 11.56
CA HIS A 20 6.44 0.17 11.05
C HIS A 20 7.25 -0.16 9.78
N LEU A 21 7.45 0.82 8.89
CA LEU A 21 8.25 0.65 7.69
C LEU A 21 9.71 0.31 8.01
N ASP A 22 10.30 0.92 9.03
CA ASP A 22 11.67 0.65 9.45
C ASP A 22 11.93 -0.84 9.74
N THR A 23 10.91 -1.58 10.17
CA THR A 23 11.01 -3.04 10.42
C THR A 23 11.11 -3.88 9.13
N HIS A 24 10.83 -3.28 7.97
CA HIS A 24 10.80 -3.92 6.66
C HIS A 24 11.82 -3.35 5.66
N THR A 25 12.44 -2.21 5.98
CA THR A 25 13.38 -1.52 5.09
C THR A 25 14.82 -1.96 5.30
N PHE A 26 15.51 -2.19 4.20
CA PHE A 26 16.94 -2.52 4.16
C PHE A 26 17.70 -1.34 3.54
N PRO A 27 18.98 -1.09 3.94
CA PRO A 27 19.74 0.10 3.53
C PRO A 27 19.80 0.35 2.02
N ASP A 28 19.71 -0.71 1.21
CA ASP A 28 19.90 -0.64 -0.25
C ASP A 28 18.59 -0.75 -1.06
N ARG A 29 17.42 -0.57 -0.42
CA ARG A 29 16.12 -0.67 -1.12
C ARG A 29 15.48 0.68 -1.37
N THR A 30 15.18 0.92 -2.64
CA THR A 30 14.32 2.02 -3.07
C THR A 30 12.86 1.74 -2.72
N ILE A 31 12.16 2.72 -2.14
CA ILE A 31 10.75 2.60 -1.79
C ILE A 31 9.94 3.55 -2.66
N SER A 32 8.93 3.01 -3.34
CA SER A 32 7.99 3.82 -4.13
C SER A 32 6.66 3.94 -3.39
N PHE A 33 6.26 5.18 -3.09
CA PHE A 33 4.95 5.46 -2.49
C PHE A 33 3.94 5.89 -3.56
N VAL A 34 2.69 5.50 -3.34
CA VAL A 34 1.54 5.83 -4.18
C VAL A 34 0.36 6.21 -3.28
N GLY A 35 -0.56 7.04 -3.80
CA GLY A 35 -1.78 7.44 -3.08
C GLY A 35 -1.86 8.92 -2.75
N ASP A 36 -3.08 9.42 -2.59
CA ASP A 36 -3.36 10.83 -2.28
C ASP A 36 -2.94 11.28 -0.88
N GLY A 37 -2.73 10.35 0.06
CA GLY A 37 -2.16 10.64 1.38
C GLY A 37 -0.81 11.36 1.32
N LEU A 38 -0.06 11.20 0.21
CA LEU A 38 1.21 11.91 -0.03
C LEU A 38 1.03 13.41 -0.23
N LEU A 39 -0.16 13.90 -0.60
CA LEU A 39 -0.45 15.34 -0.66
C LEU A 39 -0.32 16.00 0.72
N THR A 40 -0.61 15.25 1.78
CA THR A 40 -0.54 15.72 3.17
C THR A 40 0.79 15.35 3.83
N TYR A 41 1.28 14.13 3.58
CA TYR A 41 2.38 13.54 4.35
C TYR A 41 3.69 13.36 3.57
N GLY A 42 3.73 13.75 2.28
CA GLY A 42 4.90 13.51 1.41
C GLY A 42 6.19 14.15 1.93
N ASP A 43 6.12 15.34 2.52
CA ASP A 43 7.28 16.01 3.09
C ASP A 43 7.80 15.30 4.34
N THR A 44 6.91 14.87 5.24
CA THR A 44 7.26 14.05 6.42
C THR A 44 7.95 12.74 6.02
N VAL A 45 7.44 12.06 4.98
CA VAL A 45 8.05 10.83 4.46
C VAL A 45 9.47 11.10 3.93
N ARG A 46 9.66 12.20 3.17
CA ARG A 46 10.97 12.56 2.61
C ARG A 46 11.97 12.96 3.71
N GLU A 47 11.53 13.70 4.72
CA GLU A 47 12.35 14.07 5.87
C GLU A 47 12.83 12.84 6.65
N ARG A 48 11.97 11.82 6.81
CA ARG A 48 12.28 10.60 7.58
C ARG A 48 13.17 9.62 6.82
N LEU A 49 12.93 9.43 5.51
CA LEU A 49 13.54 8.35 4.72
C LEU A 49 14.64 8.84 3.75
N GLY A 50 14.78 10.15 3.55
CA GLY A 50 15.82 10.74 2.72
C GLY A 50 15.57 10.57 1.22
N GLU A 51 16.64 10.57 0.42
CA GLU A 51 16.57 10.61 -1.05
C GLU A 51 16.28 9.25 -1.71
N SER A 52 16.23 8.15 -0.95
CA SER A 52 15.95 6.79 -1.46
C SER A 52 14.47 6.51 -1.72
N VAL A 53 13.60 7.49 -1.47
CA VAL A 53 12.16 7.38 -1.72
C VAL A 53 11.75 8.00 -3.05
N HIS A 54 10.81 7.35 -3.72
CA HIS A 54 10.17 7.85 -4.92
C HIS A 54 8.68 7.99 -4.69
N PHE A 55 8.11 9.08 -5.22
CA PHE A 55 6.68 9.31 -5.20
C PHE A 55 6.15 9.17 -6.61
N ALA A 56 5.12 8.34 -6.79
CA ALA A 56 4.48 8.19 -8.08
C ALA A 56 3.77 9.49 -8.49
N ASP A 57 3.60 9.67 -9.80
CA ASP A 57 2.84 10.78 -10.35
C ASP A 57 1.41 10.82 -9.81
N ALA A 58 0.83 12.01 -9.71
CA ALA A 58 -0.52 12.23 -9.17
C ALA A 58 -1.61 11.42 -9.89
N ILE A 59 -1.37 10.98 -11.14
CA ILE A 59 -2.25 10.08 -11.87
C ILE A 59 -2.42 8.69 -11.21
N PHE A 60 -1.55 8.33 -10.27
CA PHE A 60 -1.57 7.09 -9.50
C PHE A 60 -2.12 7.27 -8.08
N ASN A 61 -2.59 8.47 -7.72
CA ASN A 61 -3.16 8.72 -6.39
C ASN A 61 -4.50 8.01 -6.16
N VAL A 62 -5.18 7.62 -7.24
CA VAL A 62 -6.50 6.96 -7.18
C VAL A 62 -6.43 5.61 -7.89
N PRO A 63 -6.98 4.53 -7.30
CA PRO A 63 -7.03 3.23 -7.95
C PRO A 63 -7.85 3.29 -9.24
N ARG A 64 -7.40 2.55 -10.28
CA ARG A 64 -8.09 2.49 -11.58
C ARG A 64 -8.77 1.14 -11.77
N GLY A 65 -9.98 1.16 -12.32
CA GLY A 65 -10.74 -0.06 -12.64
C GLY A 65 -9.97 -1.04 -13.52
N ALA A 66 -9.14 -0.55 -14.45
CA ALA A 66 -8.29 -1.40 -15.28
C ALA A 66 -7.25 -2.19 -14.45
N THR A 67 -6.62 -1.56 -13.46
CA THR A 67 -5.67 -2.22 -12.55
C THR A 67 -6.39 -3.26 -11.69
N ILE A 68 -7.57 -2.93 -11.18
CA ILE A 68 -8.41 -3.85 -10.40
C ILE A 68 -8.79 -5.07 -11.26
N ALA A 69 -9.25 -4.86 -12.50
CA ALA A 69 -9.60 -5.94 -13.42
C ALA A 69 -8.38 -6.81 -13.77
N HIS A 70 -7.20 -6.21 -13.92
CA HIS A 70 -5.96 -6.95 -14.15
C HIS A 70 -5.62 -7.89 -12.99
N LEU A 71 -5.67 -7.39 -11.76
CA LEU A 71 -5.44 -8.17 -10.54
C LEU A 71 -6.52 -9.25 -10.36
N GLY A 72 -7.79 -8.91 -10.56
CA GLY A 72 -8.91 -9.85 -10.47
C GLY A 72 -8.78 -10.99 -11.48
N ARG A 73 -8.33 -10.70 -12.71
CA ARG A 73 -8.03 -11.75 -13.71
C ARG A 73 -6.92 -12.69 -13.25
N GLN A 74 -5.86 -12.17 -12.63
CA GLN A 74 -4.77 -13.01 -12.11
C GLN A 74 -5.27 -13.93 -10.98
N ARG A 75 -6.04 -13.39 -10.03
CA ARG A 75 -6.65 -14.17 -8.93
C ARG A 75 -7.57 -15.27 -9.47
N LEU A 76 -8.46 -14.93 -10.41
CA LEU A 76 -9.36 -15.88 -11.07
C LEU A 76 -8.62 -17.02 -11.78
N GLN A 77 -7.49 -16.73 -12.43
CA GLN A 77 -6.66 -17.75 -13.09
C GLN A 77 -6.00 -18.73 -12.11
N ASN A 78 -5.86 -18.33 -10.84
CA ASN A 78 -5.25 -19.10 -9.77
C ASN A 78 -6.29 -19.78 -8.84
N ASP A 79 -7.58 -19.80 -9.23
CA ASP A 79 -8.70 -20.30 -8.41
C ASP A 79 -8.87 -19.55 -7.07
N ASP A 80 -8.32 -18.34 -6.97
CA ASP A 80 -8.54 -17.40 -5.87
C ASP A 80 -9.74 -16.51 -6.22
N VAL A 81 -10.93 -16.96 -5.83
CA VAL A 81 -12.21 -16.31 -6.15
C VAL A 81 -12.98 -15.97 -4.89
N ASP A 82 -13.57 -14.77 -4.86
CA ASP A 82 -14.40 -14.32 -3.75
C ASP A 82 -15.84 -14.86 -3.89
N ASP A 83 -16.46 -15.33 -2.81
CA ASP A 83 -17.88 -15.68 -2.78
C ASP A 83 -18.73 -14.40 -2.67
N TYR A 84 -19.65 -14.24 -3.61
CA TYR A 84 -20.58 -13.12 -3.68
C TYR A 84 -21.38 -12.92 -2.38
N TRP A 85 -21.77 -14.00 -1.70
CA TRP A 85 -22.57 -13.90 -0.47
C TRP A 85 -21.76 -13.47 0.76
N THR A 86 -20.46 -13.71 0.74
CA THR A 86 -19.56 -13.39 1.86
C THR A 86 -18.68 -12.17 1.58
N LEU A 87 -18.81 -11.55 0.39
CA LEU A 87 -18.03 -10.38 0.02
C LEU A 87 -18.38 -9.20 0.93
N VAL A 88 -17.42 -8.80 1.76
CA VAL A 88 -17.55 -7.69 2.70
C VAL A 88 -16.39 -6.71 2.55
N PRO A 89 -16.56 -5.43 2.91
CA PRO A 89 -15.45 -4.49 2.96
C PRO A 89 -14.38 -4.91 3.96
N ASN A 90 -13.11 -4.64 3.64
CA ASN A 90 -12.01 -4.71 4.59
C ASN A 90 -12.11 -3.52 5.56
N TYR A 91 -12.54 -3.78 6.79
CA TYR A 91 -12.65 -2.76 7.83
C TYR A 91 -11.33 -2.60 8.58
N VAL A 92 -10.45 -1.74 8.09
CA VAL A 92 -9.24 -1.31 8.82
C VAL A 92 -9.58 -0.18 9.79
N ARG A 93 -9.18 -0.30 11.06
CA ARG A 93 -9.46 0.70 12.12
C ARG A 93 -8.22 0.95 12.97
N VAL A 94 -8.02 2.21 13.36
CA VAL A 94 -7.01 2.60 14.35
C VAL A 94 -7.38 1.98 15.70
N GLY A 95 -6.48 1.21 16.33
CA GLY A 95 -6.61 0.79 17.72
C GLY A 95 -7.21 -0.61 17.99
N LEU A 96 -7.08 -1.56 17.07
CA LEU A 96 -7.29 -2.99 17.37
C LEU A 96 -6.01 -3.78 17.10
N TYR A 97 -5.01 -3.58 17.97
CA TYR A 97 -3.86 -4.47 18.15
C TYR A 97 -3.65 -4.65 19.66
#